data_AF-A0A183GUR3-F1
#
_entry.id   AF-A0A183GUR3-F1
#
_cell.length_a   1.000
_cell.length_b   1.000
_cell.length_c   1.000
_cell.angle_alpha   90.00
_cell.angle_beta   90.00
_cell.angle_gamma   90.00
#
_symmetry.space_group_name_H-M   'P 1'
#
loop_
_entity.id
_entity.type
_entity.pdbx_description
1 polymer ?
#
loop_
_entity_poly.entity_id
_entity_poly.type
_entity_poly.pdbx_seq_one_letter_code
_entity_poly.pdbx_strand_id
1 'polypeptide(L)'
;MNERLRRTIGTIDSMPRKDRRRHVQLIIQGILQPNREQLAGTALAQLAAAILWNEWKVHGCMYRMVALARSLDIKSVQRDTLGYIMFPMPELCGRFNVGIVHYTEMVEVYEQAEKESVASNELQRYLSALFAIDSIDEAVNTLHGSDETIEWDLLCDNRDLTVIPSFEKNMKQEIEVLRKKTQDEFIDFTRHRHYTSQAIGSAGGAKGAGADELGADLTLLRVHLDDCRKNYMADTPDSRVMQSPSAIHLAHWVHGGFVDPIISLLQSVFDLKVAKKDNSAVSATILPSIDQFKENLSVMLPSFERPATPFFIQREIITCSRVLQSLAACQLLVRILERHAFNRTADGSHKKGKSTGMTKNQFAIHCESLRGAIRDCGSQLSLRLNKIEELLKDNDFNLVPKIGSDWSEELFEMFASQNMVVCDRVYKSYFNSCADIRYFLEHTIS
;
A
#
# COMPACT_ATOMS: atom_id res chain seq x y z
N MET A 1 45.81 2.18 4.65
CA MET A 1 44.67 2.00 5.58
C MET A 1 43.55 1.31 4.82
N ASN A 2 43.02 0.20 5.32
CA ASN A 2 41.97 -0.57 4.65
C ASN A 2 40.73 0.32 4.44
N GLU A 3 40.12 0.33 3.25
CA GLU A 3 38.98 1.22 2.94
C GLU A 3 37.75 0.90 3.80
N ARG A 4 37.60 -0.36 4.23
CA ARG A 4 36.62 -0.74 5.26
C ARG A 4 36.87 0.03 6.56
N LEU A 5 38.13 0.12 6.99
CA LEU A 5 38.52 0.87 8.18
C LEU A 5 38.23 2.37 8.04
N ARG A 6 38.44 3.00 6.87
CA ARG A 6 38.12 4.43 6.65
C ARG A 6 36.63 4.74 6.75
N ARG A 7 35.78 3.85 6.22
CA ARG A 7 34.31 3.98 6.31
C ARG A 7 33.82 3.76 7.75
N THR A 8 34.33 2.73 8.41
CA THR A 8 34.00 2.42 9.81
C THR A 8 34.42 3.52 10.79
N ILE A 9 35.43 4.33 10.49
CA ILE A 9 35.80 5.50 11.32
C ILE A 9 35.06 6.80 10.95
N GLY A 10 34.20 6.80 9.94
CA GLY A 10 33.37 7.95 9.54
C GLY A 10 34.09 9.01 8.69
N THR A 11 35.28 8.70 8.15
CA THR A 11 36.06 9.70 7.37
C THR A 11 35.49 9.98 5.98
N ILE A 12 34.59 9.14 5.48
CA ILE A 12 33.95 9.28 4.16
C ILE A 12 32.80 10.31 4.19
N ASP A 13 32.08 10.44 5.30
CA ASP A 13 30.92 11.33 5.39
C ASP A 13 31.30 12.82 5.32
N SER A 14 32.46 13.16 5.86
CA SER A 14 33.06 14.50 5.82
C SER A 14 33.75 14.83 4.49
N MET A 15 33.85 13.88 3.55
CA MET A 15 34.53 14.14 2.27
C MET A 15 33.70 15.07 1.36
N PRO A 16 34.35 16.02 0.67
CA PRO A 16 33.72 16.77 -0.40
C PRO A 16 33.11 15.84 -1.48
N ARG A 17 32.02 16.30 -2.12
CA ARG A 17 31.30 15.50 -3.14
C ARG A 17 32.21 14.96 -4.25
N LYS A 18 33.19 15.76 -4.68
CA LYS A 18 34.17 15.39 -5.71
C LYS A 18 35.06 14.22 -5.26
N ASP A 19 35.49 14.24 -4.01
CA ASP A 19 36.37 13.20 -3.46
C ASP A 19 35.60 11.90 -3.20
N ARG A 20 34.33 11.99 -2.76
CA ARG A 20 33.43 10.82 -2.68
C ARG A 20 33.24 10.16 -4.04
N ARG A 21 33.06 10.95 -5.11
CA ARG A 21 32.95 10.41 -6.49
C ARG A 21 34.24 9.74 -6.94
N ARG A 22 35.39 10.37 -6.71
CA ARG A 22 36.71 9.78 -7.00
C ARG A 22 36.94 8.48 -6.24
N HIS A 23 36.49 8.42 -4.99
CA HIS A 23 36.54 7.20 -4.19
C HIS A 23 35.67 6.08 -4.77
N VAL A 24 34.45 6.39 -5.23
CA VAL A 24 33.59 5.44 -5.95
C VAL A 24 34.26 4.94 -7.24
N GLN A 25 34.90 5.82 -8.01
CA GLN A 25 35.63 5.45 -9.23
C GLN A 25 36.73 4.41 -8.93
N LEU A 26 37.51 4.61 -7.86
CA LEU A 26 38.55 3.67 -7.44
C LEU A 26 37.98 2.32 -7.02
N ILE A 27 36.83 2.30 -6.33
CA ILE A 27 36.14 1.06 -5.98
C ILE A 27 35.72 0.30 -7.24
N ILE A 28 35.09 0.99 -8.20
CA ILE A 28 34.60 0.38 -9.46
C ILE A 28 35.77 -0.14 -10.29
N GLN A 29 36.85 0.62 -10.45
CA GLN A 29 38.06 0.15 -11.13
C GLN A 29 38.65 -1.10 -10.44
N GLY A 30 38.66 -1.12 -9.10
CA GLY A 30 39.08 -2.30 -8.35
C GLY A 30 38.15 -3.50 -8.49
N ILE A 31 36.86 -3.29 -8.79
CA ILE A 31 35.88 -4.34 -9.08
C ILE A 31 36.10 -4.94 -10.47
N LEU A 32 36.39 -4.10 -11.46
CA LEU A 32 36.56 -4.51 -12.86
C LEU A 32 37.91 -5.20 -13.13
N GLN A 33 38.79 -5.32 -12.13
CA GLN A 33 40.06 -6.05 -12.28
C GLN A 33 39.83 -7.57 -12.39
N PRO A 34 40.38 -8.24 -13.44
CA PRO A 34 40.05 -9.63 -13.78
C PRO A 34 40.49 -10.70 -12.76
N ASN A 35 41.31 -10.36 -11.76
CA ASN A 35 41.96 -11.33 -10.86
C ASN A 35 41.35 -11.43 -9.45
N ARG A 36 40.13 -10.92 -9.22
CA ARG A 36 39.48 -11.10 -7.91
C ARG A 36 38.82 -12.48 -7.82
N GLU A 37 39.26 -13.27 -6.85
CA GLU A 37 38.77 -14.62 -6.50
C GLU A 37 37.24 -14.71 -6.56
N GLN A 38 36.70 -15.88 -6.93
CA GLN A 38 35.25 -16.14 -7.02
C GLN A 38 34.45 -15.64 -5.80
N LEU A 39 35.04 -15.70 -4.60
CA LEU A 39 34.45 -15.20 -3.35
C LEU A 39 34.20 -13.68 -3.36
N ALA A 40 35.11 -12.89 -3.94
CA ALA A 40 34.96 -11.46 -4.10
C ALA A 40 33.89 -11.12 -5.16
N GLY A 41 33.80 -11.92 -6.23
CA GLY A 41 32.74 -11.81 -7.23
C GLY A 41 31.35 -12.04 -6.63
N THR A 42 31.17 -13.07 -5.81
CA THR A 42 29.90 -13.37 -5.13
C THR A 42 29.50 -12.27 -4.13
N ALA A 43 30.44 -11.80 -3.31
CA ALA A 43 30.18 -10.71 -2.36
C ALA A 43 29.79 -9.39 -3.07
N LEU A 44 30.36 -9.14 -4.25
CA LEU A 44 30.03 -7.97 -5.08
C LEU A 44 28.66 -8.10 -5.74
N ALA A 45 28.30 -9.28 -6.23
CA ALA A 45 26.97 -9.53 -6.77
C ALA A 45 25.87 -9.34 -5.71
N GLN A 46 26.12 -9.79 -4.47
CA GLN A 46 25.21 -9.56 -3.34
C GLN A 46 25.07 -8.08 -2.99
N LEU A 47 26.17 -7.31 -3.00
CA LEU A 47 26.13 -5.86 -2.78
C LEU A 47 25.37 -5.13 -3.89
N ALA A 48 25.59 -5.50 -5.15
CA ALA A 48 24.87 -4.92 -6.28
C ALA A 48 23.37 -5.23 -6.21
N ALA A 49 23.00 -6.47 -5.87
CA ALA A 49 21.61 -6.86 -5.66
C ALA A 49 20.95 -6.05 -4.52
N ALA A 50 21.66 -5.84 -3.40
CA ALA A 50 21.18 -5.06 -2.27
C ALA A 50 20.98 -3.57 -2.60
N ILE A 51 21.90 -2.97 -3.35
CA ILE A 51 21.78 -1.57 -3.81
C ILE A 51 20.60 -1.44 -4.78
N LEU A 52 20.54 -2.32 -5.79
CA LEU A 52 19.46 -2.33 -6.77
C LEU A 52 18.10 -2.55 -6.09
N TRP A 53 18.04 -3.43 -5.10
CA TRP A 53 16.86 -3.64 -4.28
C TRP A 53 16.41 -2.36 -3.57
N ASN A 54 17.34 -1.69 -2.87
CA ASN A 54 17.05 -0.46 -2.16
C ASN A 54 16.56 0.65 -3.09
N GLU A 55 17.12 0.75 -4.30
CA GLU A 55 16.65 1.71 -5.29
C GLU A 55 15.29 1.30 -5.88
N TRP A 56 15.09 0.01 -6.21
CA TRP A 56 13.84 -0.44 -6.83
C TRP A 56 12.64 -0.34 -5.89
N LYS A 57 12.81 -0.58 -4.58
CA LYS A 57 11.72 -0.40 -3.62
C LYS A 57 11.34 1.08 -3.48
N VAL A 58 12.32 1.98 -3.43
CA VAL A 58 12.08 3.43 -3.30
C VAL A 58 11.37 3.98 -4.54
N HIS A 59 11.74 3.47 -5.72
CA HIS A 59 11.17 3.95 -6.98
C HIS A 59 10.03 3.05 -7.52
N GLY A 60 9.54 2.08 -6.74
CA GLY A 60 8.43 1.18 -7.10
C GLY A 60 8.61 0.37 -8.39
N CYS A 61 9.82 -0.11 -8.65
CA CYS A 61 10.10 -1.01 -9.77
C CYS A 61 9.68 -2.45 -9.46
N MET A 62 8.37 -2.67 -9.21
CA MET A 62 7.79 -3.95 -8.78
C MET A 62 8.18 -5.15 -9.64
N TYR A 63 8.20 -4.98 -10.97
CA TYR A 63 8.58 -6.07 -11.86
C TYR A 63 9.99 -6.61 -11.52
N ARG A 64 10.92 -5.71 -11.17
CA ARG A 64 12.27 -6.07 -10.78
C ARG A 64 12.37 -6.60 -9.36
N MET A 65 11.57 -6.07 -8.45
CA MET A 65 11.50 -6.59 -7.08
C MET A 65 11.04 -8.05 -7.08
N VAL A 66 9.98 -8.38 -7.82
CA VAL A 66 9.48 -9.76 -7.97
C VAL A 66 10.54 -10.65 -8.63
N ALA A 67 11.18 -10.18 -9.70
CA ALA A 67 12.22 -10.93 -10.38
C ALA A 67 13.40 -11.23 -9.43
N LEU A 68 13.83 -10.25 -8.63
CA LEU A 68 14.91 -10.44 -7.68
C LEU A 68 14.51 -11.41 -6.56
N ALA A 69 13.32 -11.24 -5.97
CA ALA A 69 12.82 -12.13 -4.93
C ALA A 69 12.78 -13.60 -5.39
N ARG A 70 12.36 -13.83 -6.65
CA ARG A 70 12.39 -15.16 -7.28
C ARG A 70 13.82 -15.66 -7.52
N SER A 71 14.73 -14.79 -7.97
CA SER A 71 16.14 -15.18 -8.17
C SER A 71 16.88 -15.47 -6.87
N LEU A 72 16.48 -14.84 -5.76
CA LEU A 72 17.02 -15.12 -4.42
C LEU A 72 16.47 -16.42 -3.83
N ASP A 73 15.43 -16.99 -4.42
CA ASP A 73 14.81 -18.27 -4.02
C ASP A 73 14.45 -18.34 -2.52
N ILE A 74 13.87 -17.26 -1.99
CA ILE A 74 13.53 -17.11 -0.57
C ILE A 74 12.42 -18.12 -0.19
N LYS A 75 12.75 -19.09 0.66
CA LYS A 75 11.88 -20.23 1.01
C LYS A 75 11.76 -20.47 2.52
N SER A 76 10.64 -21.07 2.92
CA SER A 76 10.40 -21.56 4.30
C SER A 76 10.78 -20.51 5.36
N VAL A 77 11.65 -20.83 6.31
CA VAL A 77 12.11 -19.92 7.38
C VAL A 77 12.68 -18.60 6.86
N GLN A 78 13.29 -18.57 5.66
CA GLN A 78 13.80 -17.31 5.11
C GLN A 78 12.67 -16.33 4.79
N ARG A 79 11.44 -16.80 4.56
CA ARG A 79 10.28 -15.92 4.36
C ARG A 79 9.91 -15.18 5.65
N ASP A 80 10.13 -15.75 6.83
CA ASP A 80 9.91 -15.07 8.12
C ASP A 80 10.89 -13.90 8.31
N THR A 81 12.14 -14.07 7.89
CA THR A 81 13.18 -13.05 8.06
C THR A 81 13.31 -12.07 6.90
N LEU A 82 13.02 -12.50 5.67
CA LEU A 82 13.24 -11.73 4.43
C LEU A 82 11.96 -11.48 3.64
N GLY A 83 10.81 -12.03 4.01
CA GLY A 83 9.55 -11.80 3.31
C GLY A 83 9.11 -10.33 3.29
N TYR A 84 9.45 -9.59 4.35
CA TYR A 84 9.15 -8.16 4.51
C TYR A 84 9.61 -7.27 3.35
N ILE A 85 10.61 -7.73 2.60
CA ILE A 85 11.14 -7.11 1.38
C ILE A 85 9.99 -6.76 0.42
N MET A 86 9.02 -7.66 0.24
CA MET A 86 7.88 -7.41 -0.64
C MET A 86 6.75 -6.59 0.02
N PHE A 87 6.79 -6.33 1.33
CA PHE A 87 5.74 -5.58 2.02
C PHE A 87 6.00 -4.06 1.99
N PRO A 88 4.97 -3.21 1.82
CA PRO A 88 3.64 -3.45 1.25
C PRO A 88 3.60 -3.12 -0.26
N MET A 89 4.68 -3.44 -0.97
CA MET A 89 4.98 -2.85 -2.28
C MET A 89 4.01 -3.23 -3.42
N PRO A 90 3.52 -4.48 -3.54
CA PRO A 90 2.49 -4.81 -4.52
C PRO A 90 1.24 -3.93 -4.37
N GLU A 91 0.78 -3.73 -3.13
CA GLU A 91 -0.36 -2.87 -2.85
C GLU A 91 -0.06 -1.41 -3.21
N LEU A 92 1.07 -0.86 -2.76
CA LEU A 92 1.46 0.52 -3.04
C LEU A 92 1.60 0.81 -4.54
N CYS A 93 2.03 -0.17 -5.32
CA CYS A 93 2.17 -0.03 -6.77
C CYS A 93 0.92 -0.46 -7.55
N GLY A 94 -0.22 -0.72 -6.90
CA GLY A 94 -1.46 -1.12 -7.57
C GLY A 94 -1.39 -2.49 -8.27
N ARG A 95 -0.40 -3.31 -7.90
CA ARG A 95 -0.19 -4.68 -8.41
C ARG A 95 -0.96 -5.67 -7.54
N PHE A 96 -2.27 -5.47 -7.37
CA PHE A 96 -3.06 -6.22 -6.36
C PHE A 96 -3.04 -7.72 -6.57
N ASN A 97 -3.09 -8.22 -7.81
CA ASN A 97 -2.92 -9.65 -8.09
C ASN A 97 -1.59 -10.21 -7.58
N VAL A 98 -0.50 -9.46 -7.74
CA VAL A 98 0.81 -9.85 -7.20
C VAL A 98 0.78 -9.84 -5.67
N GLY A 99 0.11 -8.85 -5.07
CA GLY A 99 -0.08 -8.76 -3.62
C GLY A 99 -0.86 -9.95 -3.06
N ILE A 100 -2.04 -10.24 -3.62
CA ILE A 100 -2.89 -11.37 -3.20
C ILE A 100 -2.11 -12.69 -3.26
N VAL A 101 -1.45 -12.99 -4.38
CA VAL A 101 -0.66 -14.23 -4.51
C VAL A 101 0.47 -14.26 -3.48
N HIS A 102 1.21 -13.16 -3.34
CA HIS A 102 2.35 -13.11 -2.42
C HIS A 102 1.92 -13.28 -0.96
N TYR A 103 0.85 -12.61 -0.53
CA TYR A 103 0.37 -12.67 0.85
C TYR A 103 -0.25 -14.03 1.16
N THR A 104 -0.98 -14.65 0.22
CA THR A 104 -1.46 -16.03 0.36
C THR A 104 -0.29 -17.01 0.54
N GLU A 105 0.74 -16.92 -0.32
CA GLU A 105 1.94 -17.75 -0.18
C GLU A 105 2.67 -17.56 1.16
N MET A 106 2.59 -16.37 1.75
CA MET A 106 3.15 -16.09 3.06
C MET A 106 2.30 -16.71 4.17
N VAL A 107 0.98 -16.58 4.12
CA VAL A 107 0.05 -17.20 5.08
C VAL A 107 0.25 -18.71 5.11
N GLU A 108 0.26 -19.37 3.95
CA GLU A 108 0.45 -20.82 3.83
C GLU A 108 1.75 -21.31 4.51
N VAL A 109 2.84 -20.54 4.39
CA VAL A 109 4.12 -20.92 5.01
C VAL A 109 4.08 -20.84 6.52
N TYR A 110 3.37 -19.85 7.07
CA TYR A 110 3.23 -19.71 8.52
C TYR A 110 2.27 -20.76 9.08
N GLU A 111 1.17 -21.05 8.39
CA GLU A 111 0.25 -22.13 8.77
C GLU A 111 0.97 -23.49 8.81
N GLN A 112 1.79 -23.80 7.80
CA GLN A 112 2.64 -24.99 7.79
C GLN A 112 3.65 -25.04 8.95
N ALA A 113 4.02 -23.89 9.49
CA ALA A 113 4.92 -23.76 10.64
C ALA A 113 4.17 -23.67 11.97
N GLU A 114 2.85 -23.89 11.98
CA GLU A 114 1.96 -23.73 13.15
C GLU A 114 2.11 -22.34 13.82
N LYS A 115 2.30 -21.30 12.99
CA LYS A 115 2.41 -19.90 13.38
C LYS A 115 1.40 -19.07 12.58
N GLU A 116 1.12 -17.86 13.06
CA GLU A 116 0.31 -16.89 12.31
C GLU A 116 1.17 -15.75 11.78
N SER A 117 0.97 -15.37 10.51
CA SER A 117 1.47 -14.12 9.96
C SER A 117 0.35 -13.09 9.93
N VAL A 118 0.15 -12.38 11.04
CA VAL A 118 -0.91 -11.36 11.17
C VAL A 118 -0.90 -10.36 10.02
N ALA A 119 0.28 -9.83 9.67
CA ALA A 119 0.39 -8.88 8.57
C ALA A 119 -0.03 -9.48 7.22
N SER A 120 0.43 -10.69 6.89
CA SER A 120 0.09 -11.34 5.62
C SER A 120 -1.41 -11.65 5.54
N ASN A 121 -1.98 -12.15 6.64
CA ASN A 121 -3.40 -12.47 6.75
C ASN A 121 -4.28 -11.23 6.53
N GLU A 122 -3.99 -10.13 7.24
CA GLU A 122 -4.78 -8.90 7.16
C GLU A 122 -4.68 -8.21 5.78
N LEU A 123 -3.48 -8.17 5.18
CA LEU A 123 -3.31 -7.61 3.84
C LEU A 123 -3.95 -8.49 2.75
N GLN A 124 -3.83 -9.82 2.87
CA GLN A 124 -4.44 -10.77 1.95
C GLN A 124 -5.95 -10.64 1.96
N ARG A 125 -6.58 -10.67 3.16
CA ARG A 125 -8.03 -10.60 3.31
C ARG A 125 -8.60 -9.32 2.73
N TYR A 126 -7.97 -8.19 3.03
CA TYR A 126 -8.41 -6.90 2.53
C TYR A 126 -8.37 -6.82 1.00
N LEU A 127 -7.23 -7.19 0.38
CA LEU A 127 -7.12 -7.12 -1.08
C LEU A 127 -8.02 -8.13 -1.79
N SER A 128 -8.09 -9.37 -1.29
CA SER A 128 -8.94 -10.41 -1.87
C SER A 128 -10.41 -9.99 -1.85
N ALA A 129 -10.90 -9.49 -0.72
CA ALA A 129 -12.30 -9.09 -0.60
C ALA A 129 -12.68 -7.88 -1.46
N LEU A 130 -11.75 -6.94 -1.69
CA LEU A 130 -12.04 -5.78 -2.53
C LEU A 130 -11.92 -6.06 -4.02
N PHE A 131 -11.05 -6.99 -4.43
CA PHE A 131 -10.65 -7.10 -5.84
C PHE A 131 -10.78 -8.49 -6.46
N ALA A 132 -10.93 -9.55 -5.67
CA ALA A 132 -11.00 -10.93 -6.16
C ALA A 132 -12.31 -11.65 -5.84
N ILE A 133 -13.15 -11.10 -4.96
CA ILE A 133 -14.39 -11.74 -4.50
C ILE A 133 -15.61 -10.92 -4.97
N ASP A 134 -16.44 -11.52 -5.82
CA ASP A 134 -17.64 -10.86 -6.37
C ASP A 134 -18.85 -10.88 -5.42
N SER A 135 -18.94 -11.96 -4.63
CA SER A 135 -20.02 -12.20 -3.68
C SER A 135 -19.89 -11.30 -2.47
N ILE A 136 -20.95 -10.50 -2.18
CA ILE A 136 -20.97 -9.62 -1.00
C ILE A 136 -20.78 -10.45 0.28
N ASP A 137 -21.48 -11.58 0.40
CA ASP A 137 -21.43 -12.42 1.60
C ASP A 137 -20.04 -13.01 1.83
N GLU A 138 -19.38 -13.47 0.77
CA GLU A 138 -18.02 -13.99 0.88
C GLU A 138 -17.04 -12.86 1.21
N ALA A 139 -17.13 -11.72 0.52
CA ALA A 139 -16.25 -10.58 0.76
C ALA A 139 -16.36 -10.04 2.19
N VAL A 140 -17.57 -9.91 2.75
CA VAL A 140 -17.74 -9.39 4.11
C VAL A 140 -17.27 -10.39 5.17
N ASN A 141 -17.45 -11.70 4.95
CA ASN A 141 -16.91 -12.72 5.86
C ASN A 141 -15.37 -12.78 5.78
N THR A 142 -14.79 -12.66 4.58
CA THR A 142 -13.33 -12.55 4.41
C THR A 142 -12.79 -11.29 5.10
N LEU A 143 -13.47 -10.15 4.98
CA LEU A 143 -13.07 -8.91 5.67
C LEU A 143 -13.22 -9.00 7.19
N HIS A 144 -14.26 -9.65 7.71
CA HIS A 144 -14.45 -9.81 9.15
C HIS A 144 -13.37 -10.70 9.79
N GLY A 145 -13.00 -11.80 9.12
CA GLY A 145 -11.93 -12.69 9.57
C GLY A 145 -12.33 -13.66 10.67
N SER A 146 -11.36 -14.07 11.49
CA SER A 146 -11.59 -14.87 12.70
C SER A 146 -12.03 -13.98 13.87
N ASP A 147 -12.64 -14.58 14.89
CA ASP A 147 -12.98 -13.89 16.15
C ASP A 147 -11.80 -13.92 17.14
N GLU A 148 -10.62 -14.34 16.66
CA GLU A 148 -9.41 -14.42 17.48
C GLU A 148 -8.89 -13.00 17.75
N THR A 149 -8.63 -12.72 19.02
CA THR A 149 -8.10 -11.41 19.44
C THR A 149 -6.61 -11.37 19.12
N ILE A 150 -6.20 -10.37 18.34
CA ILE A 150 -4.79 -10.13 18.06
C ILE A 150 -4.18 -9.37 19.24
N GLU A 151 -3.22 -10.00 19.90
CA GLU A 151 -2.40 -9.37 20.95
C GLU A 151 -1.34 -8.46 20.32
N TRP A 152 -1.75 -7.27 19.88
CA TRP A 152 -0.91 -6.38 19.06
C TRP A 152 0.42 -6.00 19.72
N ASP A 153 0.44 -5.88 21.04
CA ASP A 153 1.64 -5.50 21.80
C ASP A 153 2.64 -6.66 21.98
N LEU A 154 2.23 -7.89 21.65
CA LEU A 154 3.05 -9.10 21.69
C LEU A 154 3.62 -9.49 20.32
N LEU A 155 3.36 -8.70 19.28
CA LEU A 155 3.87 -9.00 17.93
C LEU A 155 5.39 -8.84 17.85
N CYS A 156 6.06 -9.92 17.46
CA CYS A 156 7.51 -9.96 17.26
C CYS A 156 7.92 -9.43 15.88
N ASP A 157 9.07 -8.75 15.82
CA ASP A 157 9.72 -8.38 14.57
C ASP A 157 10.88 -9.33 14.24
N ASN A 158 10.58 -10.31 13.39
CA ASN A 158 11.55 -11.31 12.94
C ASN A 158 12.37 -10.85 11.72
N ARG A 159 12.21 -9.61 11.25
CA ARG A 159 12.88 -9.12 10.05
C ARG A 159 14.39 -9.11 10.25
N ASP A 160 15.11 -9.62 9.26
CA ASP A 160 16.56 -9.47 9.17
C ASP A 160 16.89 -8.19 8.39
N LEU A 161 17.04 -7.09 9.13
CA LEU A 161 17.52 -5.82 8.58
C LEU A 161 19.04 -5.80 8.36
N THR A 162 19.75 -6.86 8.75
CA THR A 162 21.21 -6.96 8.66
C THR A 162 21.69 -7.78 7.46
N VAL A 163 20.76 -8.39 6.71
CA VAL A 163 21.05 -9.16 5.48
C VAL A 163 21.86 -8.34 4.47
N ILE A 164 21.63 -7.02 4.43
CA ILE A 164 22.49 -6.09 3.69
C ILE A 164 23.58 -5.59 4.64
N PRO A 165 24.85 -5.99 4.45
CA PRO A 165 25.94 -5.56 5.32
C PRO A 165 26.15 -4.06 5.22
N SER A 166 26.29 -3.40 6.37
CA SER A 166 26.72 -2.00 6.46
C SER A 166 28.17 -1.91 6.89
N PHE A 167 28.87 -0.90 6.38
CA PHE A 167 30.21 -0.51 6.84
C PHE A 167 30.21 0.82 7.59
N GLU A 168 29.03 1.40 7.85
CA GLU A 168 28.86 2.66 8.55
C GLU A 168 29.17 2.54 10.05
N LYS A 169 29.64 3.64 10.64
CA LYS A 169 29.95 3.70 12.08
C LYS A 169 28.65 3.62 12.88
N ASN A 170 28.66 2.96 14.03
CA ASN A 170 27.51 2.82 14.94
C ASN A 170 26.26 2.14 14.34
N MET A 171 26.41 1.41 13.23
CA MET A 171 25.28 0.83 12.51
C MET A 171 24.34 -0.01 13.39
N LYS A 172 24.88 -0.78 14.35
CA LYS A 172 24.03 -1.59 15.24
C LYS A 172 22.97 -0.75 15.95
N GLN A 173 23.35 0.41 16.47
CA GLN A 173 22.42 1.30 17.16
C GLN A 173 21.42 1.93 16.18
N GLU A 174 21.86 2.33 14.99
CA GLU A 174 20.98 2.87 13.95
C GLU A 174 19.97 1.84 13.45
N ILE A 175 20.38 0.58 13.29
CA ILE A 175 19.49 -0.53 12.91
C ILE A 175 18.45 -0.79 13.99
N GLU A 176 18.80 -0.76 15.27
CA GLU A 176 17.80 -0.97 16.34
C GLU A 176 16.78 0.18 16.42
N VAL A 177 17.22 1.43 16.24
CA VAL A 177 16.30 2.58 16.14
C VAL A 177 15.38 2.45 14.92
N LEU A 178 15.95 2.05 13.78
CA LEU A 178 15.21 1.83 12.54
C LEU A 178 14.21 0.67 12.67
N ARG A 179 14.64 -0.45 13.28
CA ARG A 179 13.81 -1.62 13.56
C ARG A 179 12.59 -1.21 14.35
N LYS A 180 12.79 -0.56 15.51
CA LYS A 180 11.69 -0.11 16.36
C LYS A 180 10.74 0.81 15.62
N LYS A 181 11.25 1.90 15.01
CA LYS A 181 10.40 2.88 14.29
C LYS A 181 9.58 2.22 13.16
N THR A 182 10.22 1.35 12.37
CA THR A 182 9.57 0.72 11.21
C THR A 182 8.72 -0.49 11.59
N GLN A 183 8.93 -1.06 12.78
CA GLN A 183 8.04 -2.07 13.36
C GLN A 183 6.77 -1.39 13.84
N ASP A 184 6.88 -0.31 14.62
CA ASP A 184 5.75 0.44 15.15
C ASP A 184 4.82 0.91 14.01
N GLU A 185 5.38 1.54 12.96
CA GLU A 185 4.60 1.95 11.78
C GLU A 185 3.94 0.76 11.05
N PHE A 186 4.61 -0.39 10.99
CA PHE A 186 4.05 -1.57 10.33
C PHE A 186 2.91 -2.20 11.12
N ILE A 187 3.07 -2.30 12.45
CA ILE A 187 2.01 -2.76 13.35
C ILE A 187 0.80 -1.83 13.25
N ASP A 188 1.01 -0.51 13.30
CA ASP A 188 -0.10 0.45 13.23
C ASP A 188 -0.80 0.45 11.87
N PHE A 189 -0.06 0.22 10.77
CA PHE A 189 -0.64 0.03 9.44
C PHE A 189 -1.48 -1.25 9.38
N THR A 190 -0.94 -2.38 9.82
CA THR A 190 -1.67 -3.66 9.85
C THR A 190 -2.88 -3.61 10.78
N ARG A 191 -2.75 -2.99 11.95
CA ARG A 191 -3.85 -2.77 12.91
C ARG A 191 -4.95 -1.90 12.30
N HIS A 192 -4.57 -0.82 11.62
CA HIS A 192 -5.53 0.03 10.93
C HIS A 192 -6.26 -0.73 9.82
N ARG A 193 -5.55 -1.59 9.09
CA ARG A 193 -6.14 -2.46 8.07
C ARG A 193 -7.14 -3.42 8.68
N HIS A 194 -6.77 -4.08 9.78
CA HIS A 194 -7.64 -4.99 10.52
C HIS A 194 -8.93 -4.31 10.97
N TYR A 195 -8.85 -3.17 11.67
CA TYR A 195 -10.06 -2.46 12.11
C TYR A 195 -10.93 -1.96 10.96
N THR A 196 -10.32 -1.57 9.84
CA THR A 196 -11.07 -1.20 8.62
C THR A 196 -11.83 -2.41 8.07
N SER A 197 -11.15 -3.55 7.94
CA SER A 197 -11.74 -4.80 7.44
C SER A 197 -12.86 -5.30 8.36
N GLN A 198 -12.63 -5.35 9.67
CA GLN A 198 -13.64 -5.75 10.66
C GLN A 198 -14.87 -4.86 10.61
N ALA A 199 -14.71 -3.53 10.60
CA ALA A 199 -15.85 -2.63 10.53
C ALA A 199 -16.67 -2.84 9.24
N ILE A 200 -16.03 -3.07 8.08
CA ILE A 200 -16.74 -3.38 6.83
C ILE A 200 -17.44 -4.74 6.90
N GLY A 201 -16.76 -5.76 7.45
CA GLY A 201 -17.34 -7.09 7.66
C GLY A 201 -18.58 -7.05 8.56
N SER A 202 -18.47 -6.37 9.70
CA SER A 202 -19.55 -6.14 10.65
C SER A 202 -20.68 -5.32 10.03
N ALA A 203 -20.37 -4.33 9.19
CA ALA A 203 -21.37 -3.59 8.42
C ALA A 203 -22.17 -4.52 7.49
N GLY A 204 -21.48 -5.47 6.84
CA GLY A 204 -22.07 -6.53 6.02
C GLY A 204 -22.94 -7.53 6.79
N GLY A 205 -22.76 -7.63 8.11
CA GLY A 205 -23.42 -8.63 8.95
C GLY A 205 -22.72 -9.99 8.94
N ALA A 206 -21.40 -10.00 8.67
CA ALA A 206 -20.58 -11.19 8.78
C ALA A 206 -20.79 -11.86 10.15
N LYS A 207 -20.88 -13.19 10.16
CA LYS A 207 -21.14 -14.01 11.37
C LYS A 207 -22.34 -13.58 12.24
N GLY A 208 -23.29 -12.84 11.67
CA GLY A 208 -24.45 -12.32 12.42
C GLY A 208 -24.22 -10.98 13.12
N ALA A 209 -23.14 -10.26 12.77
CA ALA A 209 -22.78 -8.99 13.38
C ALA A 209 -23.92 -7.96 13.36
N GLY A 210 -24.25 -7.47 14.56
CA GLY A 210 -25.36 -6.56 14.82
C GLY A 210 -25.00 -5.07 14.69
N ALA A 211 -25.82 -4.21 15.29
CA ALA A 211 -25.51 -2.79 15.45
C ALA A 211 -24.41 -2.56 16.50
N ASP A 212 -24.46 -3.31 17.60
CA ASP A 212 -23.58 -3.12 18.75
C ASP A 212 -22.11 -3.45 18.40
N GLU A 213 -21.89 -4.56 17.68
CA GLU A 213 -20.56 -4.97 17.19
C GLU A 213 -19.99 -3.96 16.18
N LEU A 214 -20.77 -3.57 15.16
CA LEU A 214 -20.36 -2.53 14.22
C LEU A 214 -20.03 -1.21 14.93
N GLY A 215 -20.79 -0.85 15.97
CA GLY A 215 -20.51 0.34 16.79
C GLY A 215 -19.18 0.25 17.52
N ALA A 216 -18.83 -0.92 18.06
CA ALA A 216 -17.54 -1.17 18.69
C ALA A 216 -16.39 -1.09 17.67
N ASP A 217 -16.51 -1.77 16.52
CA ASP A 217 -15.48 -1.78 15.48
C ASP A 217 -15.24 -0.39 14.89
N LEU A 218 -16.32 0.36 14.65
CA LEU A 218 -16.24 1.74 14.18
C LEU A 218 -15.56 2.67 15.20
N THR A 219 -15.78 2.41 16.50
CA THR A 219 -15.11 3.15 17.57
C THR A 219 -13.61 2.83 17.60
N LEU A 220 -13.24 1.55 17.53
CA LEU A 220 -11.83 1.12 17.46
C LEU A 220 -11.11 1.71 16.25
N LEU A 221 -11.74 1.66 15.07
CA LEU A 221 -11.20 2.26 13.84
C LEU A 221 -10.94 3.76 13.99
N ARG A 222 -11.89 4.50 14.57
CA ARG A 222 -11.76 5.96 14.77
C ARG A 222 -10.68 6.32 15.76
N VAL A 223 -10.65 5.67 16.92
CA VAL A 223 -9.63 5.91 17.95
C VAL A 223 -8.24 5.63 17.37
N HIS A 224 -8.07 4.50 16.69
CA HIS A 224 -6.78 4.15 16.07
C HIS A 224 -6.40 5.10 14.93
N LEU A 225 -7.36 5.52 14.10
CA LEU A 225 -7.10 6.51 13.05
C LEU A 225 -6.62 7.84 13.63
N ASP A 226 -7.25 8.33 14.70
CA ASP A 226 -6.87 9.57 15.36
C ASP A 226 -5.46 9.47 15.98
N ASP A 227 -5.13 8.33 16.57
CA ASP A 227 -3.80 8.10 17.14
C ASP A 227 -2.73 8.00 16.05
N CYS A 228 -3.01 7.32 14.93
CA CYS A 228 -2.13 7.33 13.76
C CYS A 228 -1.92 8.74 13.21
N ARG A 229 -2.97 9.55 13.11
CA ARG A 229 -2.87 10.95 12.64
C ARG A 229 -2.00 11.81 13.55
N LYS A 230 -2.03 11.57 14.86
CA LYS A 230 -1.17 12.26 15.85
C LYS A 230 0.28 11.78 15.81
N ASN A 231 0.51 10.49 15.59
CA ASN A 231 1.85 9.89 15.70
C ASN A 231 2.65 9.95 14.38
N TYR A 232 1.97 9.97 13.23
CA TYR A 232 2.61 9.94 11.92
C TYR A 232 2.37 11.24 11.15
N MET A 233 3.40 12.10 11.09
CA MET A 233 3.36 13.36 10.35
C MET A 233 3.55 13.14 8.84
N ALA A 234 2.76 13.84 8.02
CA ALA A 234 2.78 13.74 6.55
C ALA A 234 4.15 14.09 5.93
N ASP A 235 4.92 14.98 6.55
CA ASP A 235 6.19 15.48 6.04
C ASP A 235 7.43 14.72 6.54
N THR A 236 7.24 13.57 7.19
CA THR A 236 8.36 12.79 7.73
C THR A 236 9.19 12.23 6.57
N PRO A 237 10.48 12.56 6.46
CA PRO A 237 11.31 12.02 5.39
C PRO A 237 11.57 10.52 5.58
N ASP A 238 11.56 9.78 4.47
CA ASP A 238 11.91 8.37 4.45
C ASP A 238 13.36 8.14 4.89
N SER A 239 13.60 7.01 5.55
CA SER A 239 14.95 6.59 5.92
C SER A 239 15.78 6.35 4.66
N ARG A 240 16.97 6.97 4.61
CA ARG A 240 17.96 6.74 3.53
C ARG A 240 18.91 5.60 3.84
N VAL A 241 18.71 4.91 4.96
CA VAL A 241 19.51 3.76 5.35
C VAL A 241 19.19 2.59 4.41
N MET A 242 20.22 1.98 3.81
CA MET A 242 20.06 0.90 2.84
C MET A 242 19.34 -0.33 3.43
N GLN A 243 19.53 -0.56 4.72
CA GLN A 243 18.90 -1.61 5.54
C GLN A 243 17.43 -1.34 5.87
N SER A 244 16.92 -0.13 5.58
CA SER A 244 15.52 0.19 5.86
C SER A 244 14.60 -0.78 5.12
N PRO A 245 13.49 -1.23 5.70
CA PRO A 245 12.42 -1.84 4.93
C PRO A 245 11.83 -0.82 3.93
N SER A 246 10.99 -1.31 3.02
CA SER A 246 10.19 -0.45 2.13
C SER A 246 9.29 0.46 2.98
N ALA A 247 9.12 1.70 2.56
CA ALA A 247 8.25 2.63 3.27
C ALA A 247 6.78 2.21 3.14
N ILE A 248 6.06 2.24 4.25
CA ILE A 248 4.63 1.90 4.30
C ILE A 248 3.77 3.10 3.90
N HIS A 249 4.30 4.31 4.11
CA HIS A 249 3.62 5.57 3.88
C HIS A 249 2.29 5.66 4.64
N LEU A 250 2.26 5.26 5.92
CA LEU A 250 1.04 5.26 6.73
C LEU A 250 0.47 6.67 6.86
N ALA A 251 1.34 7.68 7.07
CA ALA A 251 0.93 9.08 7.13
C ALA A 251 0.14 9.51 5.89
N HIS A 252 0.61 9.14 4.68
CA HIS A 252 -0.11 9.44 3.45
C HIS A 252 -1.50 8.77 3.42
N TRP A 253 -1.69 7.60 4.04
CA TRP A 253 -2.98 6.90 4.05
C TRP A 253 -3.99 7.58 4.99
N VAL A 254 -3.55 7.90 6.21
CA VAL A 254 -4.44 8.45 7.24
C VAL A 254 -4.74 9.95 7.03
N HIS A 255 -3.84 10.69 6.39
CA HIS A 255 -4.02 12.13 6.11
C HIS A 255 -4.49 12.42 4.68
N GLY A 256 -4.35 11.48 3.74
CA GLY A 256 -4.69 11.69 2.33
C GLY A 256 -6.18 11.59 1.99
N GLY A 257 -7.08 11.65 2.98
CA GLY A 257 -8.54 11.57 2.78
C GLY A 257 -9.08 10.19 2.38
N PHE A 258 -8.24 9.16 2.30
CA PHE A 258 -8.63 7.83 1.78
C PHE A 258 -9.62 7.08 2.70
N VAL A 259 -9.60 7.37 4.00
CA VAL A 259 -10.37 6.62 5.03
C VAL A 259 -11.70 7.30 5.37
N ASP A 260 -11.76 8.63 5.28
CA ASP A 260 -12.92 9.42 5.67
C ASP A 260 -14.24 9.04 4.94
N PRO A 261 -14.25 8.81 3.60
CA PRO A 261 -15.49 8.37 2.93
C PRO A 261 -15.92 6.96 3.37
N ILE A 262 -14.98 6.07 3.71
CA ILE A 262 -15.27 4.73 4.25
C ILE A 262 -15.96 4.86 5.62
N ILE A 263 -15.40 5.65 6.53
CA ILE A 263 -15.97 5.90 7.86
C ILE A 263 -17.37 6.54 7.76
N SER A 264 -17.57 7.47 6.83
CA SER A 264 -18.87 8.11 6.61
C SER A 264 -19.94 7.09 6.19
N LEU A 265 -19.61 6.14 5.32
CA LEU A 265 -20.53 5.10 4.88
C LEU A 265 -20.76 4.05 5.98
N LEU A 266 -19.72 3.67 6.72
CA LEU A 266 -19.84 2.78 7.89
C LEU A 266 -20.78 3.36 8.95
N GLN A 267 -20.66 4.66 9.24
CA GLN A 267 -21.58 5.36 10.14
C GLN A 267 -23.03 5.27 9.64
N SER A 268 -23.24 5.44 8.33
CA SER A 268 -24.58 5.33 7.74
C SER A 268 -25.16 3.91 7.88
N VAL A 269 -24.33 2.87 7.75
CA VAL A 269 -24.76 1.49 8.00
C VAL A 269 -25.11 1.28 9.47
N PHE A 270 -24.30 1.81 10.39
CA PHE A 270 -24.56 1.74 11.82
C PHE A 270 -25.89 2.39 12.18
N ASP A 271 -26.10 3.64 11.78
CA ASP A 271 -27.33 4.39 12.02
C ASP A 271 -28.56 3.69 11.43
N LEU A 272 -28.40 3.07 10.25
CA LEU A 272 -29.43 2.26 9.62
C LEU A 272 -29.77 1.01 10.46
N LYS A 273 -28.76 0.31 11.00
CA LYS A 273 -28.97 -0.85 11.88
C LYS A 273 -29.61 -0.46 13.21
N VAL A 274 -29.22 0.66 13.81
CA VAL A 274 -29.83 1.20 15.04
C VAL A 274 -31.30 1.56 14.79
N ALA A 275 -31.59 2.30 13.73
CA ALA A 275 -32.97 2.66 13.37
C ALA A 275 -33.85 1.41 13.16
N LYS A 276 -33.29 0.32 12.63
CA LYS A 276 -34.00 -0.97 12.51
C LYS A 276 -34.25 -1.62 13.87
N LYS A 277 -33.27 -1.63 14.77
CA LYS A 277 -33.40 -2.16 16.15
C LYS A 277 -34.52 -1.43 16.90
N ASP A 278 -34.65 -0.12 16.68
CA ASP A 278 -35.64 0.74 17.33
C ASP A 278 -37.00 0.83 16.60
N ASN A 279 -37.21 0.02 15.54
CA ASN A 279 -38.40 0.07 14.68
C ASN A 279 -38.71 1.48 14.10
N SER A 280 -37.69 2.31 13.97
CA SER A 280 -37.80 3.67 13.44
C SER A 280 -37.90 3.69 11.91
N ALA A 281 -38.45 4.78 11.37
CA ALA A 281 -38.55 4.96 9.93
C ALA A 281 -37.15 5.19 9.32
N VAL A 282 -36.73 4.30 8.43
CA VAL A 282 -35.51 4.50 7.62
C VAL A 282 -35.74 5.66 6.66
N SER A 283 -34.84 6.64 6.73
CA SER A 283 -34.83 7.86 5.90
C SER A 283 -33.51 7.97 5.15
N ALA A 284 -33.54 8.58 3.96
CA ALA A 284 -32.33 8.89 3.20
C ALA A 284 -31.39 9.88 3.95
N THR A 285 -31.88 10.57 4.97
CA THR A 285 -31.08 11.46 5.84
C THR A 285 -30.02 10.74 6.66
N ILE A 286 -30.06 9.41 6.75
CA ILE A 286 -29.01 8.58 7.37
C ILE A 286 -27.77 8.48 6.47
N LEU A 287 -27.95 8.63 5.15
CA LEU A 287 -26.85 8.59 4.19
C LEU A 287 -26.11 9.93 4.18
N PRO A 288 -24.82 9.96 3.83
CA PRO A 288 -24.09 11.22 3.77
C PRO A 288 -24.68 12.11 2.67
N SER A 289 -24.61 13.42 2.89
CA SER A 289 -24.92 14.40 1.84
C SER A 289 -24.05 14.11 0.60
N ILE A 290 -24.65 14.16 -0.58
CA ILE A 290 -23.92 13.92 -1.84
C ILE A 290 -22.79 14.93 -2.02
N ASP A 291 -23.02 16.20 -1.65
CA ASP A 291 -22.02 17.25 -1.78
C ASP A 291 -20.83 17.02 -0.84
N GLN A 292 -21.11 16.68 0.43
CA GLN A 292 -20.06 16.35 1.40
C GLN A 292 -19.29 15.09 0.98
N PHE A 293 -19.99 14.08 0.46
CA PHE A 293 -19.35 12.86 0.00
C PHE A 293 -18.44 13.13 -1.20
N LYS A 294 -18.88 13.95 -2.17
CA LYS A 294 -18.04 14.39 -3.30
C LYS A 294 -16.82 15.20 -2.83
N GLU A 295 -16.98 16.07 -1.85
CA GLU A 295 -15.87 16.80 -1.24
C GLU A 295 -14.84 15.84 -0.64
N ASN A 296 -15.28 14.87 0.17
CA ASN A 296 -14.39 13.87 0.76
C ASN A 296 -13.66 13.05 -0.31
N LEU A 297 -14.35 12.64 -1.39
CA LEU A 297 -13.72 11.92 -2.49
C LEU A 297 -12.68 12.77 -3.23
N SER A 298 -12.93 14.09 -3.37
CA SER A 298 -12.01 15.00 -4.07
C SER A 298 -10.67 15.18 -3.33
N VAL A 299 -10.66 15.04 -2.00
CA VAL A 299 -9.43 15.13 -1.18
C VAL A 299 -8.47 13.98 -1.51
N MET A 300 -9.00 12.79 -1.83
CA MET A 300 -8.18 11.59 -2.12
C MET A 300 -7.34 11.74 -3.39
N LEU A 301 -7.80 12.57 -4.33
CA LEU A 301 -7.17 12.77 -5.63
C LEU A 301 -6.88 14.27 -5.83
N PRO A 302 -5.84 14.81 -5.16
CA PRO A 302 -5.46 16.23 -5.27
C PRO A 302 -5.12 16.61 -6.73
N SER A 303 -4.73 17.85 -7.02
CA SER A 303 -4.28 18.22 -8.38
C SER A 303 -3.03 17.45 -8.81
N PHE A 304 -2.85 17.23 -10.12
CA PHE A 304 -1.68 16.51 -10.63
C PHE A 304 -0.52 17.49 -10.74
N GLU A 305 0.55 17.24 -10.00
CA GLU A 305 1.75 18.06 -10.02
C GLU A 305 2.88 17.33 -10.75
N ARG A 306 3.62 18.07 -11.59
CA ARG A 306 4.83 17.58 -12.25
C ARG A 306 6.05 18.18 -11.56
N PRO A 307 6.49 17.65 -10.40
CA PRO A 307 7.68 18.14 -9.76
C PRO A 307 8.91 17.85 -10.62
N ALA A 308 9.93 18.71 -10.52
CA ALA A 308 11.20 18.52 -11.21
C ALA A 308 12.04 17.37 -10.63
N THR A 309 11.57 16.73 -9.57
CA THR A 309 12.28 15.64 -8.90
C THR A 309 12.18 14.34 -9.70
N PRO A 310 13.29 13.61 -9.90
CA PRO A 310 13.29 12.28 -10.50
C PRO A 310 12.33 11.32 -9.79
N PHE A 311 11.83 10.31 -10.50
CA PHE A 311 10.99 9.22 -9.96
C PHE A 311 9.67 9.64 -9.28
N PHE A 312 9.20 10.88 -9.44
CA PHE A 312 7.97 11.34 -8.79
C PHE A 312 6.71 10.54 -9.17
N ILE A 313 6.73 9.91 -10.34
CA ILE A 313 5.64 9.04 -10.84
C ILE A 313 5.30 7.94 -9.83
N GLN A 314 6.26 7.46 -9.04
CA GLN A 314 5.97 6.47 -8.00
C GLN A 314 4.97 6.98 -6.97
N ARG A 315 5.07 8.26 -6.56
CA ARG A 315 4.12 8.85 -5.61
C ARG A 315 2.73 8.94 -6.22
N GLU A 316 2.63 9.31 -7.49
CA GLU A 316 1.36 9.34 -8.21
C GLU A 316 0.73 7.95 -8.33
N ILE A 317 1.52 6.91 -8.59
CA ILE A 317 1.05 5.53 -8.59
C ILE A 317 0.52 5.11 -7.22
N ILE A 318 1.23 5.46 -6.14
CA ILE A 318 0.79 5.19 -4.76
C ILE A 318 -0.57 5.85 -4.48
N THR A 319 -0.71 7.13 -4.85
CA THR A 319 -1.99 7.85 -4.72
C THR A 319 -3.09 7.13 -5.52
N CYS A 320 -2.85 6.83 -6.79
CA CYS A 320 -3.82 6.15 -7.64
C CYS A 320 -4.26 4.79 -7.06
N SER A 321 -3.31 3.99 -6.55
CA SER A 321 -3.60 2.71 -5.90
C SER A 321 -4.51 2.89 -4.68
N ARG A 322 -4.21 3.86 -3.82
CA ARG A 322 -4.97 4.12 -2.58
C ARG A 322 -6.37 4.68 -2.85
N VAL A 323 -6.51 5.56 -3.84
CA VAL A 323 -7.81 6.02 -4.32
C VAL A 323 -8.66 4.83 -4.74
N LEU A 324 -8.12 3.92 -5.56
CA LEU A 324 -8.85 2.74 -6.03
C LEU A 324 -9.28 1.83 -4.88
N GLN A 325 -8.41 1.58 -3.90
CA GLN A 325 -8.78 0.80 -2.70
C GLN A 325 -9.92 1.45 -1.91
N SER A 326 -9.88 2.77 -1.74
CA SER A 326 -10.96 3.50 -1.05
C SER A 326 -12.27 3.46 -1.83
N LEU A 327 -12.22 3.66 -3.15
CA LEU A 327 -13.40 3.56 -4.02
C LEU A 327 -14.01 2.16 -3.99
N ALA A 328 -13.18 1.10 -4.01
CA ALA A 328 -13.65 -0.28 -3.92
C ALA A 328 -14.36 -0.56 -2.58
N ALA A 329 -13.78 -0.13 -1.46
CA ALA A 329 -14.41 -0.24 -0.15
C ALA A 329 -15.72 0.55 -0.07
N CYS A 330 -15.77 1.77 -0.60
CA CYS A 330 -16.98 2.58 -0.66
C CYS A 330 -18.07 1.90 -1.51
N GLN A 331 -17.70 1.35 -2.68
CA GLN A 331 -18.64 0.64 -3.55
C GLN A 331 -19.23 -0.58 -2.86
N LEU A 332 -18.42 -1.35 -2.13
CA LEU A 332 -18.91 -2.47 -1.31
C LEU A 332 -19.87 -2.00 -0.21
N LEU A 333 -19.53 -0.92 0.51
CA LEU A 333 -20.41 -0.36 1.55
C LEU A 333 -21.73 0.17 1.02
N VAL A 334 -21.76 0.78 -0.18
CA VAL A 334 -23.01 1.19 -0.83
C VAL A 334 -23.86 -0.03 -1.18
N ARG A 335 -23.26 -1.12 -1.67
CA ARG A 335 -23.99 -2.40 -1.90
C ARG A 335 -24.57 -2.97 -0.59
N ILE A 336 -23.81 -2.88 0.51
CA ILE A 336 -24.27 -3.29 1.85
C ILE A 336 -25.46 -2.44 2.32
N LEU A 337 -25.39 -1.12 2.17
CA LEU A 337 -26.47 -0.19 2.53
C LEU A 337 -27.78 -0.53 1.81
N GLU A 338 -27.70 -0.79 0.51
CA GLU A 338 -28.85 -1.19 -0.29
C GLU A 338 -29.45 -2.51 0.19
N ARG A 339 -28.62 -3.55 0.37
CA ARG A 339 -29.08 -4.85 0.88
C ARG A 339 -29.85 -4.69 2.20
N HIS A 340 -29.34 -3.86 3.10
CA HIS A 340 -30.00 -3.57 4.37
C HIS A 340 -31.33 -2.81 4.18
N ALA A 341 -31.43 -1.87 3.24
CA ALA A 341 -32.66 -1.12 3.01
C ALA A 341 -33.78 -1.98 2.39
N PHE A 342 -33.43 -2.96 1.55
CA PHE A 342 -34.40 -3.77 0.79
C PHE A 342 -34.90 -5.04 1.51
N ASN A 343 -34.17 -5.60 2.48
CA ASN A 343 -34.58 -6.80 3.24
C ASN A 343 -35.84 -6.65 4.14
N ARG A 344 -36.60 -5.55 4.05
CA ARG A 344 -37.90 -5.34 4.74
C ARG A 344 -39.04 -6.27 4.29
N THR A 345 -38.83 -7.19 3.33
CA THR A 345 -39.93 -7.93 2.67
C THR A 345 -40.11 -9.39 3.07
N ALA A 346 -39.22 -10.00 3.87
CA ALA A 346 -39.34 -11.42 4.19
C ALA A 346 -40.12 -11.72 5.48
N ASP A 347 -40.07 -10.85 6.49
CA ASP A 347 -40.75 -11.08 7.77
C ASP A 347 -41.82 -10.02 8.06
N GLY A 348 -43.09 -10.41 7.92
CA GLY A 348 -44.18 -9.81 8.68
C GLY A 348 -45.09 -8.80 7.99
N SER A 349 -46.20 -9.31 7.46
CA SER A 349 -47.53 -8.68 7.37
C SER A 349 -47.79 -7.55 6.35
N HIS A 350 -48.79 -7.81 5.51
CA HIS A 350 -49.48 -6.84 4.67
C HIS A 350 -50.01 -5.63 5.45
N LYS A 351 -49.42 -4.45 5.25
CA LYS A 351 -50.15 -3.18 5.31
C LYS A 351 -49.74 -2.28 4.14
N LYS A 352 -50.69 -2.08 3.21
CA LYS A 352 -50.61 -1.10 2.11
C LYS A 352 -50.56 0.32 2.69
N GLY A 353 -49.36 0.85 2.91
CA GLY A 353 -49.12 2.28 3.13
C GLY A 353 -48.46 2.90 1.89
N LYS A 354 -49.08 3.89 1.25
CA LYS A 354 -48.50 4.60 0.10
C LYS A 354 -47.24 5.42 0.45
N SER A 355 -47.01 5.78 1.72
CA SER A 355 -45.88 6.62 2.14
C SER A 355 -44.55 5.86 2.27
N THR A 356 -44.56 4.58 2.63
CA THR A 356 -43.36 3.73 2.72
C THR A 356 -42.72 3.41 1.37
N GLY A 357 -43.48 3.54 0.26
CA GLY A 357 -42.94 3.40 -1.10
C GLY A 357 -42.08 4.60 -1.53
N MET A 358 -42.44 5.81 -1.11
CA MET A 358 -41.71 7.04 -1.49
C MET A 358 -40.35 7.14 -0.79
N THR A 359 -40.26 6.82 0.50
CA THR A 359 -38.98 6.83 1.24
C THR A 359 -38.02 5.75 0.78
N LYS A 360 -38.52 4.56 0.41
CA LYS A 360 -37.69 3.51 -0.23
C LYS A 360 -37.13 3.97 -1.58
N ASN A 361 -37.96 4.64 -2.38
CA ASN A 361 -37.53 5.18 -3.67
C ASN A 361 -36.46 6.29 -3.49
N GLN A 362 -36.63 7.17 -2.51
CA GLN A 362 -35.64 8.20 -2.19
C GLN A 362 -34.31 7.63 -1.70
N PHE A 363 -34.33 6.60 -0.84
CA PHE A 363 -33.11 5.94 -0.38
C PHE A 363 -32.35 5.30 -1.55
N ALA A 364 -33.05 4.59 -2.44
CA ALA A 364 -32.46 3.99 -3.63
C ALA A 364 -31.85 5.03 -4.57
N ILE A 365 -32.55 6.14 -4.82
CA ILE A 365 -32.05 7.26 -5.63
C ILE A 365 -30.78 7.86 -5.01
N HIS A 366 -30.73 7.96 -3.68
CA HIS A 366 -29.56 8.50 -2.97
C HIS A 366 -28.37 7.53 -3.04
N CYS A 367 -28.58 6.23 -2.86
CA CYS A 367 -27.54 5.21 -3.08
C CYS A 367 -26.99 5.25 -4.52
N GLU A 368 -27.86 5.40 -5.52
CA GLU A 368 -27.42 5.55 -6.91
C GLU A 368 -26.63 6.86 -7.13
N SER A 369 -26.99 7.93 -6.42
CA SER A 369 -26.24 9.19 -6.45
C SER A 369 -24.86 9.05 -5.80
N LEU A 370 -24.74 8.26 -4.72
CA LEU A 370 -23.45 7.92 -4.12
C LEU A 370 -22.59 7.09 -5.09
N ARG A 371 -23.17 6.10 -5.78
CA ARG A 371 -22.46 5.38 -6.86
C ARG A 371 -22.04 6.30 -7.99
N GLY A 372 -22.90 7.24 -8.38
CA GLY A 372 -22.58 8.29 -9.34
C GLY A 372 -21.32 9.04 -8.93
N ALA A 373 -21.24 9.49 -7.67
CA ALA A 373 -20.05 10.17 -7.15
C ALA A 373 -18.79 9.27 -7.14
N ILE A 374 -18.92 7.99 -6.81
CA ILE A 374 -17.81 7.01 -6.87
C ILE A 374 -17.33 6.85 -8.32
N ARG A 375 -18.24 6.69 -9.30
CA ARG A 375 -17.91 6.58 -10.73
C ARG A 375 -17.29 7.87 -11.29
N ASP A 376 -17.77 9.03 -10.86
CA ASP A 376 -17.18 10.32 -11.22
C ASP A 376 -15.72 10.40 -10.74
N CYS A 377 -15.45 10.02 -9.48
CA CYS A 377 -14.09 9.95 -8.94
C CYS A 377 -13.23 8.90 -9.66
N GLY A 378 -13.81 7.73 -9.98
CA GLY A 378 -13.16 6.70 -10.80
C GLY A 378 -12.77 7.22 -12.20
N SER A 379 -13.62 8.03 -12.82
CA SER A 379 -13.34 8.67 -14.10
C SER A 379 -12.19 9.66 -14.01
N GLN A 380 -12.11 10.42 -12.92
CA GLN A 380 -10.97 11.31 -12.64
C GLN A 380 -9.67 10.54 -12.39
N LEU A 381 -9.74 9.41 -11.69
CA LEU A 381 -8.60 8.50 -11.52
C LEU A 381 -8.11 7.96 -12.87
N SER A 382 -9.02 7.51 -13.73
CA SER A 382 -8.68 7.06 -15.10
C SER A 382 -8.00 8.18 -15.91
N LEU A 383 -8.50 9.41 -15.82
CA LEU A 383 -7.87 10.57 -16.45
C LEU A 383 -6.46 10.83 -15.91
N ARG A 384 -6.23 10.66 -14.60
CA ARG A 384 -4.88 10.78 -14.03
C ARG A 384 -3.94 9.68 -14.54
N LEU A 385 -4.40 8.44 -14.63
CA LEU A 385 -3.60 7.33 -15.18
C LEU A 385 -3.21 7.61 -16.64
N ASN A 386 -4.12 8.17 -17.44
CA ASN A 386 -3.81 8.57 -18.82
C ASN A 386 -2.74 9.66 -18.87
N LYS A 387 -2.82 10.68 -18.01
CA LYS A 387 -1.77 11.71 -17.89
C LYS A 387 -0.41 11.12 -17.51
N ILE A 388 -0.38 10.16 -16.57
CA ILE A 388 0.85 9.46 -16.19
C ILE A 388 1.42 8.71 -17.40
N GLU A 389 0.61 7.96 -18.13
CA GLU A 389 1.07 7.23 -19.31
C GLU A 389 1.54 8.13 -20.44
N GLU A 390 0.88 9.26 -20.68
CA GLU A 390 1.32 10.27 -21.65
C GLU A 390 2.70 10.80 -21.29
N LEU A 391 2.94 11.11 -20.02
CA LEU A 391 4.26 11.53 -19.53
C LEU A 391 5.31 10.43 -19.68
N LEU A 392 4.95 9.17 -19.48
CA LEU A 392 5.87 8.05 -19.67
C LEU A 392 6.17 7.77 -21.15
N LYS A 393 5.32 8.20 -22.07
CA LYS A 393 5.53 8.12 -23.53
C LYS A 393 6.30 9.33 -24.09
N ASP A 394 6.37 10.42 -23.34
CA ASP A 394 7.10 11.63 -23.71
C ASP A 394 8.61 11.36 -23.76
N ASN A 395 9.19 11.40 -24.96
CA ASN A 395 10.62 11.15 -25.18
C ASN A 395 11.53 12.23 -24.56
N ASP A 396 11.00 13.44 -24.30
CA ASP A 396 11.75 14.51 -23.64
C ASP A 396 11.73 14.36 -22.12
N PHE A 397 10.81 13.56 -21.59
CA PHE A 397 10.71 13.29 -20.17
C PHE A 397 11.79 12.31 -19.71
N ASN A 398 12.75 12.82 -18.94
CA ASN A 398 13.77 12.00 -18.30
C ASN A 398 13.38 11.69 -16.86
N LEU A 399 12.78 10.52 -16.64
CA LEU A 399 12.39 10.04 -15.31
C LEU A 399 13.60 9.75 -14.41
N VAL A 400 14.69 9.26 -15.02
CA VAL A 400 15.93 8.86 -14.36
C VAL A 400 16.97 9.98 -14.52
N PRO A 401 17.74 10.31 -13.46
CA PRO A 401 18.80 11.33 -13.55
C PRO A 401 19.81 11.02 -14.66
N LYS A 402 20.22 12.05 -15.41
CA LYS A 402 21.30 11.91 -16.40
C LYS A 402 22.62 11.56 -15.71
N ILE A 403 23.42 10.72 -16.36
CA ILE A 403 24.78 10.41 -15.93
C ILE A 403 25.63 11.68 -16.03
N GLY A 404 26.36 12.02 -14.98
CA GLY A 404 27.27 13.17 -15.00
C GLY A 404 28.42 12.98 -15.99
N SER A 405 29.09 14.06 -16.38
CA SER A 405 30.22 14.05 -17.32
C SER A 405 31.57 13.71 -16.68
N ASP A 406 31.62 13.51 -15.35
CA ASP A 406 32.87 13.42 -14.58
C ASP A 406 33.51 12.01 -14.60
N TRP A 407 33.06 11.11 -15.47
CA TRP A 407 33.53 9.73 -15.56
C TRP A 407 34.55 9.56 -16.69
N SER A 408 35.43 8.56 -16.57
CA SER A 408 36.24 8.14 -17.73
C SER A 408 35.32 7.66 -18.85
N GLU A 409 35.78 7.76 -20.10
CA GLU A 409 35.02 7.38 -21.30
C GLU A 409 34.46 5.95 -21.19
N GLU A 410 35.31 4.98 -20.84
CA GLU A 410 34.91 3.58 -20.61
C GLU A 410 33.80 3.43 -19.56
N LEU A 411 33.91 4.12 -18.41
CA LEU A 411 32.90 4.05 -17.36
C LEU A 411 31.62 4.79 -17.75
N PHE A 412 31.75 5.88 -18.51
CA PHE A 412 30.63 6.64 -19.03
C PHE A 412 29.80 5.80 -20.01
N GLU A 413 30.43 5.12 -20.96
CA GLU A 413 29.77 4.21 -21.90
C GLU A 413 29.09 3.04 -21.17
N MET A 414 29.79 2.42 -20.22
CA MET A 414 29.21 1.36 -19.38
C MET A 414 27.98 1.85 -18.62
N PHE A 415 28.06 3.00 -17.94
CA PHE A 415 26.90 3.54 -17.23
C PHE A 415 25.78 3.95 -18.19
N ALA A 416 26.09 4.49 -19.37
CA ALA A 416 25.10 4.87 -20.37
C ALA A 416 24.30 3.66 -20.83
N SER A 417 24.98 2.56 -21.15
CA SER A 417 24.33 1.30 -21.53
C SER A 417 23.43 0.74 -20.42
N GLN A 418 23.91 0.72 -19.16
CA GLN A 418 23.12 0.24 -18.02
C GLN A 418 21.95 1.18 -17.69
N ASN A 419 22.14 2.49 -17.85
CA ASN A 419 21.09 3.48 -17.60
C ASN A 419 19.92 3.30 -18.56
N MET A 420 20.17 3.05 -19.86
CA MET A 420 19.10 2.73 -20.81
C MET A 420 18.27 1.53 -20.35
N VAL A 421 18.94 0.48 -19.87
CA VAL A 421 18.29 -0.73 -19.37
C VAL A 421 17.49 -0.46 -18.09
N VAL A 422 18.04 0.33 -17.16
CA VAL A 422 17.35 0.71 -15.91
C VAL A 422 16.13 1.57 -16.22
N CYS A 423 16.26 2.57 -17.10
CA CYS A 423 15.14 3.38 -17.57
C CYS A 423 14.03 2.49 -18.13
N ASP A 424 14.32 1.67 -19.14
CA ASP A 424 13.32 0.77 -19.76
C ASP A 424 12.54 -0.06 -18.72
N ARG A 425 13.25 -0.59 -17.71
CA ARG A 425 12.65 -1.40 -16.64
C ARG A 425 11.74 -0.60 -15.71
N VAL A 426 12.15 0.62 -15.34
CA VAL A 426 11.33 1.49 -14.48
C VAL A 426 10.07 1.92 -15.23
N TYR A 427 10.21 2.36 -16.49
CA TYR A 427 9.07 2.75 -17.32
C TYR A 427 8.08 1.59 -17.49
N LYS A 428 8.57 0.39 -17.85
CA LYS A 428 7.73 -0.82 -17.92
C LYS A 428 7.01 -1.13 -16.61
N SER A 429 7.69 -0.96 -15.47
CA SER A 429 7.06 -1.17 -14.16
C SER A 429 5.90 -0.20 -13.91
N TYR A 430 6.06 1.07 -14.29
CA TYR A 430 5.02 2.08 -14.14
C TYR A 430 3.87 1.88 -15.12
N PHE A 431 4.13 1.54 -16.38
CA PHE A 431 3.09 1.17 -17.33
C PHE A 431 2.26 -0.03 -16.83
N ASN A 432 2.92 -1.07 -16.33
CA ASN A 432 2.23 -2.23 -15.76
C ASN A 432 1.39 -1.86 -14.52
N SER A 433 1.88 -0.94 -13.69
CA SER A 433 1.13 -0.45 -12.52
C SER A 433 -0.12 0.32 -12.96
N CYS A 434 0.00 1.20 -13.97
CA CYS A 434 -1.15 1.92 -14.52
C CYS A 434 -2.17 0.97 -15.16
N ALA A 435 -1.69 -0.05 -15.89
CA ALA A 435 -2.54 -1.06 -16.51
C ALA A 435 -3.31 -1.88 -15.46
N ASP A 436 -2.64 -2.36 -14.41
CA ASP A 436 -3.29 -3.15 -13.35
C ASP A 436 -4.30 -2.29 -12.57
N ILE A 437 -3.97 -1.04 -12.21
CA ILE A 437 -4.92 -0.13 -11.55
C ILE A 437 -6.14 0.11 -12.46
N ARG A 438 -5.93 0.34 -13.76
CA ARG A 438 -7.04 0.52 -14.72
C ARG A 438 -7.91 -0.72 -14.83
N TYR A 439 -7.30 -1.90 -14.90
CA TYR A 439 -8.03 -3.17 -14.93
C TYR A 439 -8.99 -3.27 -13.73
N PHE A 440 -8.49 -3.08 -12.50
CA PHE A 440 -9.35 -3.17 -11.31
C PHE A 440 -10.35 -2.03 -11.21
N LEU A 441 -10.00 -0.82 -11.64
CA LEU A 441 -10.94 0.29 -11.73
C LEU A 441 -12.15 -0.06 -12.62
N GLU A 442 -11.89 -0.66 -13.78
CA GLU A 442 -12.94 -1.07 -14.73
C GLU A 442 -13.79 -2.25 -14.23
N HIS A 443 -13.23 -3.14 -13.41
CA HIS A 443 -13.96 -4.33 -12.93
C HIS A 443 -14.69 -4.09 -11.60
N THR A 444 -14.21 -3.15 -10.78
CA THR A 444 -14.76 -2.91 -9.43
C THR A 444 -15.68 -1.68 -9.37
N ILE A 445 -15.45 -0.67 -10.20
CA ILE A 445 -16.14 0.64 -10.08
C ILE A 445 -17.09 0.95 -11.25
N SER A 446 -16.72 0.56 -12.49
CA SER A 446 -17.58 0.71 -13.67
C SER A 446 -18.79 -0.22 -13.61
#